data_AF-A0A024GWS8-F1
#
_entry.id   AF-A0A024GWS8-F1
#
_cell.length_a   1.000
_cell.length_b   1.000
_cell.length_c   1.000
_cell.angle_alpha   90.00
_cell.angle_beta   90.00
_cell.angle_gamma   90.00
#
_symmetry.space_group_name_H-M   'P 1'
#
loop_
_entity.id
_entity.type
_entity.pdbx_description
1 polymer ?
#
loop_
_entity_poly.entity_id
_entity_poly.type
_entity_poly.pdbx_seq_one_letter_code
_entity_poly.pdbx_strand_id
1 'polypeptide(L)' 'MYLLFLVFFFFIFFFFMKFELMLMLVSLEMVFMFMVFSVVFGGGILWLGLTLLCVSACEGALGVSFLVVLNMCNMGFFQK' A
#
# COMPACT_ATOMS: atom_id res chain seq x y z
N MET A 1 3.46 -10.13 17.56
CA MET A 1 4.17 -11.22 16.84
C MET A 1 3.33 -11.83 15.74
N TYR A 2 2.14 -12.39 16.02
CA TYR A 2 1.28 -12.98 14.99
C TYR A 2 0.85 -12.02 13.86
N LEU A 3 0.54 -10.76 14.19
CA LEU A 3 0.16 -9.75 13.20
C LEU A 3 1.28 -9.42 12.21
N LEU A 4 2.50 -9.22 12.71
CA LEU A 4 3.67 -8.96 11.87
C LEU A 4 4.01 -10.15 10.97
N PHE A 5 3.83 -11.38 11.47
CA PHE A 5 4.02 -12.59 10.68
C PHE A 5 2.99 -12.69 9.54
N LEU A 6 1.75 -12.30 9.78
CA LEU A 6 0.67 -12.29 8.77
C LEU A 6 0.92 -11.25 7.69
N VAL A 7 1.37 -10.04 8.07
CA VAL A 7 1.79 -8.98 7.13
C VAL A 7 2.96 -9.45 6.27
N PHE A 8 3.97 -10.09 6.86
CA PHE A 8 5.14 -10.61 6.14
C PHE A 8 4.75 -11.71 5.15
N PHE A 9 3.83 -12.61 5.55
CA PHE A 9 3.30 -13.65 4.68
C PHE A 9 2.53 -13.06 3.49
N PHE A 10 1.71 -12.03 3.73
CA PHE A 10 1.01 -11.30 2.67
C PHE A 10 1.97 -10.66 1.68
N PHE A 11 3.06 -10.04 2.18
CA PHE A 11 4.06 -9.38 1.34
C PHE A 11 4.82 -10.38 0.45
N ILE A 12 5.18 -11.56 0.98
CA ILE A 12 5.81 -12.63 0.18
C ILE A 12 4.85 -13.16 -0.88
N PHE A 13 3.57 -13.36 -0.52
CA PHE A 13 2.56 -13.81 -1.47
C PHE A 13 2.33 -12.78 -2.59
N PHE A 14 2.45 -11.49 -2.25
CA PHE A 14 2.36 -10.39 -3.19
C PHE A 14 3.49 -10.39 -4.23
N PHE A 15 4.71 -10.74 -3.81
CA PHE A 15 5.87 -10.80 -4.70
C PHE A 15 5.77 -11.93 -5.73
N PHE A 16 5.08 -13.03 -5.40
CA PHE A 16 4.96 -14.19 -6.29
C PHE A 16 3.84 -14.07 -7.33
N MET A 17 2.83 -13.23 -7.07
CA MET A 17 1.72 -13.06 -7.99
C MET A 17 1.98 -11.89 -8.93
N LYS A 18 1.99 -12.15 -10.24
CA LYS A 18 2.00 -11.11 -11.29
C LYS A 18 0.69 -10.34 -11.29
N PHE A 19 0.46 -9.51 -10.27
CA PHE A 19 -0.75 -8.72 -10.15
C PHE A 19 -0.65 -7.41 -10.94
N GLU A 20 -1.82 -6.96 -11.38
CA GLU A 20 -2.02 -5.61 -11.92
C GLU A 20 -1.58 -4.58 -10.86
N LEU A 21 -0.88 -3.52 -11.29
CA LEU A 21 -0.34 -2.46 -10.41
C LEU A 21 -1.39 -1.85 -9.47
N MET A 22 -2.66 -1.84 -9.87
CA MET A 22 -3.80 -1.44 -9.01
C MET A 22 -3.99 -2.34 -7.80
N LEU A 23 -3.92 -3.67 -7.97
CA LEU A 23 -4.03 -4.62 -6.87
C LEU A 23 -2.84 -4.51 -5.90
N MET A 24 -1.67 -4.11 -6.42
CA MET A 24 -0.49 -3.80 -5.60
C MET A 24 -0.74 -2.65 -4.65
N LEU A 25 -1.22 -1.53 -5.16
CA LEU A 25 -1.53 -0.35 -4.34
C LEU A 25 -2.54 -0.68 -3.24
N VAL A 26 -3.65 -1.34 -3.61
CA VAL A 26 -4.69 -1.74 -2.65
C VAL A 26 -4.13 -2.66 -1.55
N SER A 27 -3.26 -3.60 -1.91
CA SER A 27 -2.65 -4.50 -0.92
C SER A 27 -1.75 -3.75 0.08
N LEU A 28 -1.05 -2.72 -0.39
CA LEU A 28 -0.13 -1.92 0.41
C LEU A 28 -0.91 -1.03 1.38
N GLU A 29 -2.04 -0.49 0.94
CA GLU A 29 -2.99 0.23 1.80
C GLU A 29 -3.59 -0.66 2.90
N MET A 30 -3.93 -1.92 2.58
CA MET A 30 -4.40 -2.88 3.58
C MET A 30 -3.34 -3.13 4.66
N VAL A 31 -2.05 -3.25 4.28
CA VAL A 31 -0.94 -3.39 5.22
C VAL A 31 -0.80 -2.17 6.12
N PHE A 32 -0.89 -0.96 5.57
CA PHE A 32 -0.85 0.28 6.36
C PHE A 32 -2.02 0.37 7.34
N MET A 33 -3.23 0.02 6.91
CA MET A 33 -4.40 0.01 7.79
C MET A 33 -4.23 -0.99 8.95
N PHE A 34 -3.68 -2.17 8.69
CA PHE A 34 -3.35 -3.12 9.75
C PHE A 34 -2.31 -2.56 10.74
N MET A 35 -1.28 -1.86 10.25
CA MET A 35 -0.31 -1.19 11.11
C MET A 35 -0.98 -0.12 11.99
N VAL A 36 -1.83 0.73 11.42
CA VAL A 36 -2.57 1.76 12.16
C VAL A 36 -3.43 1.12 13.26
N PHE A 37 -4.20 0.08 12.92
CA PHE A 37 -5.00 -0.63 13.92
C PHE A 37 -4.12 -1.22 15.03
N SER A 38 -2.99 -1.84 14.69
CA SER A 38 -2.08 -2.40 15.70
C SER A 38 -1.53 -1.33 16.67
N VAL A 39 -1.22 -0.14 16.17
CA VAL A 39 -0.75 0.99 16.98
C VAL A 39 -1.85 1.53 17.87
N VAL A 40 -3.06 1.74 17.32
CA VAL A 40 -4.19 2.30 18.07
C VAL A 40 -4.65 1.34 19.16
N PHE A 41 -4.80 0.04 18.85
CA PHE A 41 -5.24 -0.97 19.82
C PHE A 41 -4.14 -1.39 20.81
N GLY A 42 -2.88 -1.49 20.35
CA GLY A 42 -1.78 -1.98 21.18
C GLY A 42 -1.10 -0.90 22.01
N GLY A 43 -0.90 0.29 21.43
CA GLY A 43 -0.18 1.39 22.08
C GLY A 43 -1.07 2.47 22.68
N GLY A 44 -2.33 2.59 22.23
CA GLY A 44 -3.24 3.66 22.67
C GLY A 44 -2.85 5.08 22.24
N ILE A 45 -1.79 5.23 21.43
CA ILE A 45 -1.27 6.53 20.99
C ILE A 45 -2.02 6.95 19.72
N LEU A 46 -3.16 7.60 19.92
CA LEU A 46 -4.04 8.07 18.83
C LEU A 46 -3.32 9.00 17.85
N TRP A 47 -2.43 9.86 18.34
CA TRP A 47 -1.72 10.84 17.51
C TRP A 47 -0.83 10.18 16.45
N LEU A 48 -0.15 9.09 16.83
CA LEU A 48 0.71 8.33 15.93
C LEU A 48 -0.11 7.53 14.91
N GLY A 49 -1.30 7.05 15.29
CA GLY A 49 -2.24 6.44 14.34
C GLY A 49 -2.71 7.43 13.27
N LEU A 50 -3.02 8.67 13.66
CA LEU A 50 -3.43 9.74 12.74
C LEU A 50 -2.30 10.15 11.78
N THR A 51 -1.06 10.28 12.26
CA THR A 51 0.06 10.63 11.39
C THR A 51 0.34 9.53 10.36
N LEU A 52 0.26 8.25 10.76
CA LEU A 52 0.41 7.13 9.85
C LEU A 52 -0.70 7.08 8.78
N LEU A 53 -1.95 7.41 9.14
CA LEU A 53 -3.05 7.53 8.17
C LEU A 53 -2.79 8.65 7.16
N CYS A 54 -2.30 9.82 7.60
CA CYS A 54 -1.96 10.90 6.67
C CYS A 54 -0.85 10.48 5.69
N VAL A 55 0.19 9.79 6.17
CA VAL A 55 1.27 9.29 5.31
C VAL A 55 0.74 8.27 4.30
N SER A 56 -0.14 7.35 4.73
CA SER A 56 -0.77 6.36 3.86
C SER A 56 -1.60 7.03 2.75
N ALA A 57 -2.38 8.06 3.06
CA ALA A 57 -3.15 8.78 2.04
C ALA A 57 -2.25 9.48 1.00
N CYS A 58 -1.11 10.04 1.45
CA CYS A 58 -0.13 10.64 0.53
C CYS A 58 0.52 9.60 -0.38
N GLU A 59 0.85 8.42 0.15
CA GLU A 59 1.43 7.32 -0.61
C GLU A 59 0.46 6.78 -1.66
N GLY A 60 -0.83 6.58 -1.31
CA GLY A 60 -1.87 6.20 -2.27
C GLY A 60 -2.04 7.21 -3.40
N ALA A 61 -2.05 8.52 -3.11
CA ALA A 61 -2.13 9.56 -4.14
C ALA A 61 -0.90 9.57 -5.08
N LEU A 62 0.30 9.38 -4.55
CA LEU A 62 1.53 9.25 -5.33
C LEU A 62 1.53 7.97 -6.19
N GLY A 63 1.07 6.85 -5.63
CA GLY A 63 0.96 5.59 -6.33
C GLY A 63 -0.01 5.63 -7.50
N VAL A 64 -1.19 6.22 -7.31
CA VAL A 64 -2.20 6.38 -8.38
C VAL A 64 -1.71 7.35 -9.45
N SER A 65 -1.12 8.49 -9.07
CA SER A 65 -0.57 9.44 -10.05
C SER A 65 0.57 8.84 -10.88
N PHE A 66 1.45 8.04 -10.25
CA PHE A 66 2.47 7.27 -10.95
C PHE A 66 1.87 6.26 -11.93
N LEU A 67 0.80 5.56 -11.54
CA LEU A 67 0.10 4.60 -12.39
C LEU A 67 -0.54 5.28 -13.61
N VAL A 68 -1.11 6.47 -13.44
CA VAL A 68 -1.64 7.29 -14.54
C VAL A 68 -0.52 7.68 -15.51
N VAL A 69 0.64 8.11 -15.01
CA VAL A 69 1.80 8.45 -15.86
C VAL A 69 2.31 7.23 -16.61
N LEU A 70 2.45 6.07 -15.95
CA LEU A 70 2.84 4.83 -16.62
C LEU A 70 1.83 4.40 -17.69
N ASN A 71 0.53 4.57 -17.45
CA ASN A 71 -0.50 4.26 -18.43
C ASN A 71 -0.42 5.19 -19.65
N MET A 72 -0.18 6.49 -19.43
CA MET A 72 0.08 7.43 -20.52
C MET A 72 1.37 7.09 -21.29
N CYS A 73 2.44 6.73 -20.59
CA CYS A 73 3.70 6.32 -21.21
C CYS A 73 3.55 5.03 -22.01
N ASN A 74 2.86 4.01 -21.48
CA ASN A 74 2.63 2.75 -22.20
C ASN A 74 1.66 2.90 -23.38
N MET A 75 0.60 3.72 -23.26
CA MET A 75 -0.24 4.06 -24.42
C MET A 75 0.49 4.92 -25.46
N GLY A 76 1.49 5.72 -25.04
CA GLY A 76 2.26 6.61 -25.92
C GLY A 76 3.51 5.98 -26.55
N PHE A 77 4.13 4.98 -25.94
CA PHE A 77 5.38 4.35 -26.43
C PHE A 77 5.17 3.03 -27.19
N PHE A 78 4.05 2.34 -27.03
CA PHE A 78 3.75 1.08 -27.77
C PHE A 78 3.01 1.29 -29.10
N GLN A 79 2.88 2.53 -29.57
CA GLN A 79 2.39 2.81 -30.91
C GLN A 79 3.58 3.01 -31.88
N LYS A 80 4.42 1.98 -32.01
CA LYS A 80 5.28 1.73 -33.17
C LYS A 80 5.62 0.24 -33.28
#